data_AF-A0A6P9ASZ1-F1
#
_entry.id   AF-A0A6P9ASZ1-F1
#
_cell.length_a   1.000
_cell.length_b   1.000
_cell.length_c   1.000
_cell.angle_alpha   90.00
_cell.angle_beta   90.00
_cell.angle_gamma   90.00
#
_symmetry.space_group_name_H-M   'P 1'
#
loop_
_entity.id
_entity.type
_entity.pdbx_description
1 polymer ?
#
loop_
_entity_poly.entity_id
_entity_poly.type
_entity_poly.pdbx_seq_one_letter_code
_entity_poly.pdbx_strand_id
1 'polypeptide(L)'
;MGRKKKGRRDGAPMLRRVVSFDEKSRWEFLTGFHKRKVERRKVALEEIKRKLKEEEKKMKEERHKEYMKMLKEREEALEEADELEHLVTSQTESVSYDHPNHTVTVTTISDLDLSGARVLGLTENENTDPEGEDTLNTSTLPKKSRDPLLSERISSLTASLHSRTQKKGKRKKINHKQGTKNRGQIIRTGRTSKSQRRKMTGGRRRHVQD
;
A
#
# COMPACT_ATOMS: atom_id res chain seq x y z
N MET A 1 -90.71 -32.59 -10.79
CA MET A 1 -89.44 -32.13 -10.18
C MET A 1 -88.31 -33.10 -10.55
N GLY A 2 -87.72 -32.96 -11.74
CA GLY A 2 -86.62 -33.81 -12.21
C GLY A 2 -85.27 -33.13 -12.00
N ARG A 3 -84.35 -33.76 -11.26
CA ARG A 3 -82.99 -33.23 -11.05
C ARG A 3 -82.09 -33.61 -12.24
N LYS A 4 -81.57 -32.60 -12.94
CA LYS A 4 -80.59 -32.72 -14.05
C LYS A 4 -79.29 -33.38 -13.56
N LYS A 5 -78.87 -34.47 -14.22
CA LYS A 5 -77.52 -35.04 -14.12
C LYS A 5 -76.50 -34.02 -14.66
N LYS A 6 -75.54 -33.59 -13.84
CA LYS A 6 -74.36 -32.83 -14.32
C LYS A 6 -73.52 -33.77 -15.20
N GLY A 7 -73.36 -33.41 -16.48
CA GLY A 7 -72.48 -34.10 -17.41
C GLY A 7 -71.05 -34.17 -16.86
N ARG A 8 -70.45 -35.36 -16.95
CA ARG A 8 -69.02 -35.55 -16.71
C ARG A 8 -68.29 -34.68 -17.74
N ARG A 9 -67.46 -33.75 -17.27
CA ARG A 9 -66.54 -33.04 -18.15
C ARG A 9 -65.50 -34.07 -18.58
N ASP A 10 -65.54 -34.45 -19.85
CA ASP A 10 -64.46 -35.20 -20.47
C ASP A 10 -63.17 -34.39 -20.27
N GLY A 11 -62.28 -34.93 -19.43
CA GLY A 11 -61.01 -34.30 -19.14
C GLY A 11 -60.21 -34.20 -20.43
N ALA A 12 -60.03 -32.97 -20.92
CA ALA A 12 -59.10 -32.70 -22.00
C ALA A 12 -57.75 -33.36 -21.67
N PRO A 13 -57.12 -34.09 -22.60
CA PRO A 13 -55.88 -34.79 -22.32
C PRO A 13 -54.87 -33.75 -21.83
N MET A 14 -54.35 -33.92 -20.62
CA MET A 14 -53.30 -33.05 -20.07
C MET A 14 -52.25 -32.84 -21.16
N LEU A 15 -52.15 -31.61 -21.64
CA LEU A 15 -51.18 -31.21 -22.67
C LEU A 15 -49.80 -31.69 -22.18
N ARG A 16 -49.25 -32.71 -22.83
CA ARG A 16 -47.92 -33.22 -22.52
C ARG A 16 -46.96 -32.04 -22.67
N ARG A 17 -46.31 -31.64 -21.58
CA ARG A 17 -45.32 -30.56 -21.60
C ARG A 17 -44.09 -31.08 -22.36
N VAL A 18 -44.04 -30.79 -23.66
CA VAL A 18 -42.88 -31.11 -24.50
C VAL A 18 -41.79 -30.11 -24.16
N VAL A 19 -40.73 -30.59 -23.50
CA VAL A 19 -39.50 -29.80 -23.29
C VAL A 19 -38.66 -29.93 -24.56
N SER A 20 -38.81 -28.97 -25.47
CA SER A 20 -37.90 -28.81 -26.60
C SER A 20 -36.69 -28.01 -26.17
N PHE A 21 -35.50 -28.51 -26.50
CA PHE A 21 -34.26 -27.75 -26.34
C PHE A 21 -33.94 -27.08 -27.68
N ASP A 22 -33.54 -25.83 -27.64
CA ASP A 22 -32.95 -25.19 -28.81
C ASP A 22 -31.61 -25.88 -29.12
N GLU A 23 -31.51 -26.50 -30.29
CA GLU A 23 -30.39 -27.33 -30.68
C GLU A 23 -29.06 -26.56 -30.71
N LYS A 24 -29.11 -25.26 -31.03
CA LYS A 24 -27.93 -24.38 -31.02
C LYS A 24 -27.41 -24.18 -29.60
N SER A 25 -28.31 -23.88 -28.66
CA SER A 25 -27.96 -23.74 -27.24
C SER A 25 -27.44 -25.05 -26.65
N ARG A 26 -28.03 -26.19 -27.06
CA ARG A 26 -27.59 -27.53 -26.68
C ARG A 26 -26.19 -27.83 -27.22
N TRP A 27 -25.92 -27.46 -28.47
CA TRP A 27 -24.61 -27.65 -29.09
C TRP A 27 -23.54 -26.80 -28.42
N GLU A 28 -23.81 -25.54 -28.13
CA GLU A 28 -22.90 -24.67 -27.38
C GLU A 28 -22.72 -25.16 -25.93
N PHE A 29 -23.75 -25.70 -25.31
CA PHE A 29 -23.63 -26.34 -24.01
C PHE A 29 -22.70 -27.57 -24.07
N LEU A 30 -22.89 -28.48 -25.03
CA LEU A 30 -22.10 -29.70 -25.17
C LEU A 30 -20.66 -29.48 -25.67
N THR A 31 -20.41 -28.48 -26.51
CA THR A 31 -19.08 -28.26 -27.09
C THR A 31 -18.33 -27.08 -26.44
N GLY A 32 -19.06 -26.15 -25.82
CA GLY A 32 -18.53 -24.91 -25.24
C GLY A 32 -17.84 -25.06 -23.89
N PHE A 33 -17.42 -26.26 -23.48
CA PHE A 33 -16.69 -26.46 -22.22
C PHE A 33 -15.41 -25.62 -22.12
N HIS A 34 -14.69 -25.45 -23.25
CA HIS A 34 -13.50 -24.60 -23.29
C HIS A 34 -13.87 -23.13 -23.07
N LYS A 35 -14.92 -22.64 -23.73
CA LYS A 35 -15.45 -21.28 -23.56
C LYS A 35 -15.79 -21.02 -22.08
N ARG A 36 -16.62 -21.88 -21.46
CA ARG A 36 -16.98 -21.75 -20.04
C ARG A 36 -15.79 -21.84 -19.09
N LYS A 37 -14.77 -22.64 -19.42
CA LYS A 37 -13.55 -22.72 -18.61
C LYS A 37 -12.75 -21.43 -18.70
N VAL A 38 -12.65 -20.84 -19.89
CA VAL A 38 -11.98 -19.54 -20.08
C VAL A 38 -12.76 -18.42 -19.41
N GLU A 39 -14.08 -18.39 -19.54
CA GLU A 39 -14.95 -17.42 -18.88
C GLU A 39 -14.80 -17.47 -17.37
N ARG A 40 -14.90 -18.65 -16.75
CA ARG A 40 -14.68 -18.79 -15.30
C ARG A 40 -13.30 -18.29 -14.87
N ARG A 41 -12.26 -18.57 -15.65
CA ARG A 41 -10.91 -18.04 -15.37
C ARG A 41 -10.86 -16.53 -15.50
N LYS A 42 -11.50 -15.97 -16.53
CA LYS A 42 -11.56 -14.52 -16.77
C LYS A 42 -12.28 -13.83 -15.61
N VAL A 43 -13.44 -14.34 -15.20
CA VAL A 43 -14.21 -13.82 -14.05
C VAL A 43 -13.37 -13.85 -12.78
N ALA A 44 -12.72 -14.98 -12.46
CA ALA A 44 -11.87 -15.06 -11.28
C ALA A 44 -10.68 -14.07 -11.33
N LEU A 45 -10.07 -13.88 -12.50
CA LEU A 45 -8.99 -12.92 -12.68
C LEU A 45 -9.48 -11.47 -12.55
N GLU A 46 -10.66 -11.15 -13.07
CA GLU A 46 -11.27 -9.82 -12.95
C GLU A 46 -11.66 -9.51 -11.51
N GLU A 47 -12.19 -10.49 -10.78
CA GLU A 47 -12.52 -10.35 -9.36
C GLU A 47 -11.25 -10.08 -8.52
N ILE A 48 -10.17 -10.83 -8.73
CA ILE A 48 -8.89 -10.61 -8.05
C ILE A 48 -8.34 -9.21 -8.38
N LYS A 49 -8.38 -8.80 -9.65
CA LYS A 49 -7.94 -7.46 -10.07
C LYS A 49 -8.78 -6.36 -9.41
N ARG A 50 -10.08 -6.56 -9.25
CA ARG A 50 -10.98 -5.60 -8.62
C ARG A 50 -10.62 -5.41 -7.15
N LYS A 51 -10.43 -6.51 -6.41
CA LYS A 51 -10.02 -6.49 -5.00
C LYS A 51 -8.68 -5.78 -4.80
N LEU A 52 -7.67 -6.08 -5.65
CA LEU A 52 -6.38 -5.39 -5.59
C LEU A 52 -6.49 -3.87 -5.82
N LYS A 53 -7.33 -3.44 -6.75
CA LYS A 53 -7.56 -2.00 -7.00
C LYS A 53 -8.29 -1.32 -5.85
N GLU A 54 -9.27 -1.98 -5.26
CA GLU A 54 -10.00 -1.49 -4.09
C GLU A 54 -9.05 -1.33 -2.88
N GLU A 55 -8.17 -2.30 -2.64
CA GLU A 55 -7.13 -2.23 -1.61
C GLU A 55 -6.15 -1.08 -1.87
N GLU A 56 -5.66 -0.92 -3.11
CA GLU A 56 -4.76 0.18 -3.47
C GLU A 56 -5.43 1.55 -3.28
N LYS A 57 -6.71 1.67 -3.65
CA LYS A 57 -7.49 2.90 -3.48
C LYS A 57 -7.66 3.22 -1.99
N LYS A 58 -7.98 2.20 -1.18
CA LYS A 58 -8.14 2.35 0.26
C LYS A 58 -6.85 2.83 0.92
N MET A 59 -5.71 2.22 0.60
CA MET A 59 -4.39 2.65 1.10
C MET A 59 -4.05 4.10 0.70
N LYS A 60 -4.41 4.52 -0.51
CA LYS A 60 -4.21 5.90 -0.97
C LYS A 60 -5.11 6.88 -0.24
N GLU A 61 -6.38 6.52 -0.03
CA GLU A 61 -7.35 7.33 0.69
C GLU A 61 -6.97 7.48 2.17
N GLU A 62 -6.53 6.41 2.83
CA GLU A 62 -6.02 6.45 4.22
C GLU A 62 -4.82 7.39 4.34
N ARG A 63 -3.80 7.23 3.49
CA ARG A 63 -2.66 8.14 3.45
C ARG A 63 -3.06 9.59 3.19
N HIS A 64 -4.01 9.82 2.28
CA HIS A 64 -4.47 11.17 1.97
C HIS A 64 -5.24 11.79 3.14
N LYS A 65 -6.08 11.01 3.83
CA LYS A 65 -6.80 11.44 5.03
C LYS A 65 -5.83 11.76 6.16
N GLU A 66 -4.83 10.93 6.38
CA GLU A 66 -3.77 11.20 7.36
C GLU A 66 -3.01 12.48 7.03
N TYR A 67 -2.63 12.65 5.76
CA TYR A 67 -1.97 13.88 5.31
C TYR A 67 -2.85 15.11 5.53
N MET A 68 -4.13 15.04 5.18
CA MET A 68 -5.09 16.12 5.40
C MET A 68 -5.32 16.38 6.89
N LYS A 69 -5.29 15.36 7.74
CA LYS A 69 -5.38 15.50 9.20
C LYS A 69 -4.18 16.28 9.74
N MET A 70 -2.96 15.93 9.31
CA MET A 70 -1.73 16.65 9.72
C MET A 70 -1.75 18.12 9.27
N LEU A 71 -2.34 18.42 8.10
CA LEU A 71 -2.49 19.80 7.66
C LEU A 71 -3.49 20.57 8.53
N LYS A 72 -4.65 19.96 8.82
CA LYS A 72 -5.65 20.56 9.71
C LYS A 72 -5.14 20.78 11.12
N GLU A 73 -4.42 19.81 11.69
CA GLU A 73 -3.81 19.95 13.01
C GLU A 73 -2.81 21.12 13.07
N ARG A 74 -2.11 21.40 11.97
CA ARG A 74 -1.21 22.56 11.89
C ARG A 74 -1.95 23.88 11.75
N GLU A 75 -3.05 23.89 11.00
CA GLU A 75 -3.92 25.06 10.83
C GLU A 75 -4.60 25.42 12.15
N GLU A 76 -5.17 24.42 12.84
CA GLU A 76 -5.78 24.56 14.16
C GLU A 76 -4.78 25.07 15.21
N ALA A 77 -3.54 24.56 15.21
CA ALA A 77 -2.51 25.04 16.13
C ALA A 77 -2.08 26.50 15.84
N LEU A 78 -2.23 26.96 14.59
CA LEU A 78 -1.92 28.34 14.21
C LEU A 78 -3.07 29.26 14.60
N GLU A 79 -4.31 28.82 14.39
CA GLU A 79 -5.52 29.51 14.86
C GLU A 79 -5.54 29.64 16.38
N GLU A 80 -5.19 28.58 17.13
CA GLU A 80 -5.08 28.63 18.60
C GLU A 80 -4.00 29.63 19.08
N ALA A 81 -2.89 29.73 18.34
CA ALA A 81 -1.84 30.71 18.65
C ALA A 81 -2.30 32.16 18.41
N ASP A 82 -3.01 32.40 17.29
CA ASP A 82 -3.58 33.72 16.98
C ASP A 82 -4.66 34.11 18.01
N GLU A 83 -5.52 33.17 18.42
CA GLU A 83 -6.49 33.37 19.51
C GLU A 83 -5.81 33.74 20.84
N LEU A 84 -4.70 33.09 21.17
CA LEU A 84 -3.94 33.38 22.38
C LEU A 84 -3.27 34.76 22.31
N GLU A 85 -2.70 35.14 21.17
CA GLU A 85 -2.14 36.48 20.96
C GLU A 85 -3.22 37.55 21.11
N HIS A 86 -4.41 37.34 20.54
CA HIS A 86 -5.53 38.25 20.71
C HIS A 86 -5.97 38.37 22.17
N LEU A 87 -6.00 37.27 22.92
CA LEU A 87 -6.32 37.31 24.35
C LEU A 87 -5.25 38.06 25.15
N VAL A 88 -3.97 37.78 24.89
CA VAL A 88 -2.85 38.45 25.55
C VAL A 88 -2.86 39.94 25.24
N THR A 89 -2.97 40.33 23.97
CA THR A 89 -3.03 41.74 23.55
C THR A 89 -4.25 42.48 24.11
N SER A 90 -5.39 41.80 24.23
CA SER A 90 -6.59 42.36 24.87
C SER A 90 -6.43 42.55 26.38
N GLN A 91 -5.63 41.71 27.03
CA GLN A 91 -5.37 41.79 28.48
C GLN A 91 -4.20 42.72 28.83
N THR A 92 -3.23 42.88 27.92
CA THR A 92 -2.07 43.74 28.16
C THR A 92 -2.41 45.19 27.88
N GLU A 93 -2.46 46.00 28.93
CA GLU A 93 -2.48 47.45 28.79
C GLU A 93 -1.03 47.94 28.60
N SER A 94 -0.78 48.62 27.47
CA SER A 94 0.52 49.25 27.21
C SER A 94 0.40 50.75 27.39
N VAL A 95 1.26 51.31 28.25
CA VAL A 95 1.31 52.75 28.51
C VAL A 95 2.69 53.26 28.10
N SER A 96 2.71 54.16 27.11
CA SER A 96 3.93 54.83 26.67
C SER A 96 4.12 56.15 27.41
N TYR A 97 5.25 56.29 28.09
CA TYR A 97 5.68 57.51 28.75
C TYR A 97 6.78 58.17 27.94
N ASP A 98 6.55 59.42 27.55
CA ASP A 98 7.55 60.19 26.82
C ASP A 98 8.44 60.96 27.80
N HIS A 99 9.75 60.70 27.71
CA HIS A 99 10.77 61.36 28.52
C HIS A 99 11.65 62.22 27.60
N PRO A 100 12.27 63.29 28.11
CA PRO A 100 12.94 64.29 27.28
C PRO A 100 14.07 63.77 26.38
N ASN A 101 14.63 62.58 26.63
CA ASN A 101 15.69 61.97 25.81
C ASN A 101 15.35 60.57 25.27
N HIS A 102 14.18 60.00 25.62
CA HIS A 102 13.78 58.64 25.23
C HIS A 102 12.30 58.40 25.54
N THR A 103 11.70 57.40 24.90
CA THR A 103 10.33 56.97 25.23
C THR A 103 10.39 55.60 25.91
N VAL A 104 9.70 55.44 27.04
CA VAL A 104 9.59 54.17 27.77
C VAL A 104 8.19 53.63 27.59
N THR A 105 8.08 52.39 27.11
CA THR A 105 6.78 51.70 27.03
C THR A 105 6.72 50.66 28.13
N VAL A 106 5.75 50.78 29.02
CA VAL A 106 5.49 49.81 30.10
C VAL A 106 4.30 48.96 29.67
N THR A 107 4.52 47.66 29.52
CA THR A 107 3.48 46.69 29.19
C THR A 107 3.18 45.87 30.44
N THR A 108 2.01 46.04 31.02
CA THR A 108 1.57 45.24 32.17
C THR A 108 0.87 43.98 31.67
N ILE A 109 1.13 42.87 32.35
CA ILE A 109 0.53 41.56 32.05
C ILE A 109 -0.69 41.27 32.94
N SER A 110 -0.92 42.11 33.97
CA SER A 110 -2.06 42.09 34.89
C SER A 110 -2.14 43.39 35.71
N ASP A 111 -3.33 43.70 36.25
CA ASP A 111 -3.56 44.76 37.24
C ASP A 111 -2.92 44.38 38.58
N LEU A 112 -1.58 44.43 38.62
CA LEU A 112 -0.83 44.17 39.83
C LEU A 112 -0.83 45.44 40.69
N ASP A 113 -1.73 45.48 41.68
CA ASP A 113 -1.79 46.59 42.64
C ASP A 113 -0.57 46.56 43.58
N LEU A 114 0.50 47.24 43.14
CA LEU A 114 1.73 47.43 43.90
C LEU A 114 1.57 48.41 45.07
N SER A 115 0.37 49.02 45.26
CA SER A 115 0.11 49.92 46.39
C SER A 115 0.01 49.18 47.73
N GLY A 116 -0.18 47.85 47.69
CA GLY A 116 -0.07 46.98 48.86
C GLY A 116 1.36 46.48 49.04
N ALA A 117 2.01 46.84 50.15
CA ALA A 117 3.37 46.48 50.55
C ALA A 117 3.62 44.94 50.69
N ARG A 118 3.54 44.19 49.60
CA ARG A 118 4.01 42.81 49.49
C ARG A 118 5.18 42.80 48.51
N VAL A 119 6.35 43.10 49.07
CA VAL A 119 7.64 42.79 48.46
C VAL A 119 7.63 41.31 48.10
N LEU A 120 7.54 40.99 46.81
CA LEU A 120 7.79 39.64 46.32
C LEU A 120 9.26 39.35 46.61
N GLY A 121 9.50 38.54 47.64
CA GLY A 121 10.81 37.98 47.93
C GLY A 121 11.30 37.21 46.72
N LEU A 122 12.30 37.78 46.06
CA LEU A 122 13.10 37.16 45.01
C LEU A 122 13.58 35.81 45.51
N THR A 123 13.00 34.72 45.00
CA THR A 123 13.65 33.42 45.07
C THR A 123 14.76 33.43 44.04
N GLU A 124 16.00 33.50 44.53
CA GLU A 124 17.20 33.16 43.78
C GLU A 124 16.99 31.80 43.11
N ASN A 125 16.93 31.77 41.79
CA ASN A 125 17.19 30.58 41.01
C ASN A 125 18.19 30.98 39.93
N GLU A 126 19.39 30.45 40.11
CA GLU A 126 20.57 30.72 39.31
C GLU A 126 20.30 30.47 37.81
N ASN A 127 20.54 31.51 37.02
CA ASN A 127 20.83 31.34 35.60
C ASN A 127 22.20 30.64 35.49
N THR A 128 22.19 29.39 35.05
CA THR A 128 23.38 28.75 34.49
C THR A 128 23.35 28.98 32.98
N ASP A 129 24.08 29.99 32.51
CA ASP A 129 24.55 30.02 31.13
C ASP A 129 25.52 28.85 30.91
N PRO A 130 25.54 28.28 29.70
CA PRO A 130 26.81 28.35 29.00
C PRO A 130 26.67 28.76 27.53
N GLU A 131 27.29 29.89 27.23
CA GLU A 131 27.97 30.18 25.96
C GLU A 131 29.01 29.09 25.64
N GLY A 132 29.08 28.69 24.37
CA GLY A 132 30.02 27.69 23.86
C GLY A 132 30.04 27.67 22.34
N GLU A 133 30.92 28.50 21.78
CA GLU A 133 31.27 28.56 20.36
C GLU A 133 31.83 27.25 19.78
N ASP A 134 31.66 27.11 18.47
CA ASP A 134 32.52 26.43 17.49
C ASP A 134 32.73 24.91 17.58
N THR A 135 32.13 24.21 16.61
CA THR A 135 32.92 23.46 15.59
C THR A 135 32.00 22.96 14.47
N LEU A 136 32.12 23.61 13.31
CA LEU A 136 31.62 23.12 12.02
C LEU A 136 32.34 21.82 11.63
N ASN A 137 31.80 20.68 12.03
CA ASN A 137 32.23 19.38 11.52
C ASN A 137 31.59 19.09 10.15
N THR A 138 32.17 19.68 9.10
CA THR A 138 31.93 19.29 7.71
C THR A 138 32.62 17.94 7.43
N SER A 139 32.05 16.85 7.95
CA SER A 139 32.49 15.51 7.57
C SER A 139 32.07 15.23 6.12
N THR A 140 33.04 15.31 5.22
CA THR A 140 32.90 14.94 3.81
C THR A 140 32.41 13.49 3.71
N LEU A 141 31.20 13.30 3.17
CA LEU A 141 30.63 11.98 2.90
C LEU A 141 31.56 11.17 1.97
N PRO A 142 31.89 9.91 2.30
CA PRO A 142 32.69 9.07 1.42
C PRO A 142 31.91 8.79 0.12
N LYS A 143 32.41 9.34 -0.99
CA LYS A 143 31.99 9.00 -2.36
C LYS A 143 32.47 7.60 -2.72
N LYS A 144 31.79 6.58 -2.21
CA LYS A 144 31.71 5.19 -2.72
C LYS A 144 30.58 4.53 -1.94
N SER A 145 29.61 3.96 -2.64
CA SER A 145 28.46 3.27 -2.06
C SER A 145 28.95 2.10 -1.19
N ARG A 146 29.11 2.35 0.11
CA ARG A 146 29.13 1.28 1.10
C ARG A 146 27.74 0.68 1.10
N ASP A 147 27.68 -0.64 0.98
CA ASP A 147 26.42 -1.37 1.08
C ASP A 147 25.68 -0.86 2.32
N PRO A 148 24.40 -0.48 2.20
CA PRO A 148 23.63 -0.09 3.37
C PRO A 148 23.76 -1.22 4.40
N LEU A 149 23.96 -0.87 5.67
CA LEU A 149 24.03 -1.83 6.79
C LEU A 149 22.67 -2.53 6.91
N LEU A 150 22.41 -3.45 6.00
CA LEU A 150 21.21 -4.25 5.92
C LEU A 150 21.54 -5.58 6.59
N SER A 151 20.65 -6.03 7.47
CA SER A 151 20.78 -7.36 8.07
C SER A 151 20.88 -8.43 6.97
N GLU A 152 21.59 -9.51 7.25
CA GLU A 152 21.83 -10.61 6.30
C GLU A 152 20.53 -11.15 5.68
N ARG A 153 19.44 -11.11 6.45
CA ARG A 153 18.09 -11.47 6.00
C ARG A 153 17.55 -10.54 4.92
N ILE A 154 17.83 -9.23 5.01
CA ILE A 154 17.42 -8.25 4.01
C ILE A 154 18.33 -8.35 2.77
N SER A 155 19.64 -8.54 2.95
CA SER A 155 20.59 -8.70 1.84
C SER A 155 20.32 -9.96 1.00
N SER A 156 20.03 -11.10 1.65
CA SER A 156 19.68 -12.35 0.95
C SER A 156 18.34 -12.26 0.22
N LEU A 157 17.33 -11.63 0.85
CA LEU A 157 16.02 -11.44 0.24
C LEU A 157 16.09 -10.52 -0.98
N THR A 158 16.79 -9.39 -0.86
CA THR A 158 16.97 -8.45 -1.97
C THR A 158 17.73 -9.11 -3.12
N ALA A 159 18.82 -9.85 -2.86
CA ALA A 159 19.52 -10.61 -3.91
C ALA A 159 18.60 -11.63 -4.62
N SER A 160 17.77 -12.35 -3.87
CA SER A 160 16.81 -13.32 -4.41
C SER A 160 15.75 -12.64 -5.30
N LEU A 161 15.20 -11.51 -4.87
CA LEU A 161 14.24 -10.73 -5.65
C LEU A 161 14.86 -10.20 -6.95
N HIS A 162 16.06 -9.60 -6.89
CA HIS A 162 16.75 -9.08 -8.08
C HIS A 162 17.12 -10.20 -9.08
N SER A 163 17.48 -11.39 -8.61
CA SER A 163 17.77 -12.54 -9.49
C SER A 163 16.53 -13.03 -10.27
N ARG A 164 15.34 -12.88 -9.68
CA ARG A 164 14.07 -13.32 -10.25
C ARG A 164 13.48 -12.31 -11.23
N THR A 165 13.72 -11.01 -11.02
CA THR A 165 13.24 -9.93 -11.89
C THR A 165 14.08 -9.80 -13.17
N GLN A 166 15.40 -9.99 -13.09
CA GLN A 166 16.30 -9.88 -14.26
C GLN A 166 16.09 -11.00 -15.30
N LYS A 167 15.52 -12.16 -14.92
CA LYS A 167 15.22 -13.27 -15.85
C LYS A 167 14.12 -12.95 -16.87
N LYS A 168 13.41 -11.82 -16.76
CA LYS A 168 12.38 -11.40 -17.73
C LYS A 168 12.83 -10.33 -18.73
N GLY A 169 14.03 -9.76 -18.60
CA GLY A 169 14.41 -8.53 -19.33
C GLY A 169 15.51 -8.64 -20.40
N LYS A 170 16.33 -9.70 -20.46
CA LYS A 170 17.44 -9.77 -21.43
C LYS A 170 17.32 -10.97 -22.37
N ARG A 171 16.46 -10.85 -23.37
CA ARG A 171 16.56 -11.66 -24.60
C ARG A 171 17.81 -11.19 -25.36
N LYS A 172 18.94 -11.89 -25.20
CA LYS A 172 20.08 -11.75 -26.13
C LYS A 172 19.57 -12.06 -27.53
N LYS A 173 19.73 -11.13 -28.48
CA LYS A 173 19.57 -11.41 -29.91
C LYS A 173 20.65 -12.41 -30.30
N ILE A 174 20.28 -13.67 -30.48
CA ILE A 174 21.16 -14.69 -31.04
C ILE A 174 20.89 -14.70 -32.54
N ASN A 175 21.92 -14.31 -33.31
CA ASN A 175 21.91 -14.33 -34.75
C ASN A 175 21.66 -15.74 -35.29
N HIS A 176 20.92 -15.77 -36.39
CA HIS A 176 20.47 -16.94 -37.12
C HIS A 176 21.64 -17.70 -37.73
N LYS A 177 21.81 -18.99 -37.38
CA LYS A 177 22.34 -20.03 -38.29
C LYS A 177 21.61 -21.35 -38.06
N GLN A 178 21.43 -22.06 -39.16
CA GLN A 178 20.47 -23.11 -39.46
C GLN A 178 20.51 -24.33 -38.53
N GLY A 179 19.36 -25.04 -38.44
CA GLY A 179 19.37 -26.48 -38.20
C GLY A 179 18.42 -26.99 -37.11
N THR A 180 17.45 -27.78 -37.57
CA THR A 180 16.62 -28.75 -36.82
C THR A 180 15.37 -28.24 -36.09
N LYS A 181 14.24 -28.79 -36.52
CA LYS A 181 12.89 -28.58 -35.99
C LYS A 181 12.80 -29.11 -34.56
N ASN A 182 12.81 -28.23 -33.57
CA ASN A 182 12.37 -28.58 -32.22
C ASN A 182 10.96 -28.03 -31.97
N ARG A 183 9.96 -28.91 -32.14
CA ARG A 183 8.60 -28.71 -31.64
C ARG A 183 8.70 -28.27 -30.18
N GLY A 184 8.17 -27.09 -29.87
CA GLY A 184 8.14 -26.53 -28.53
C GLY A 184 7.59 -27.53 -27.53
N GLN A 185 8.47 -28.03 -26.66
CA GLN A 185 8.08 -28.88 -25.55
C GLN A 185 7.25 -28.03 -24.59
N ILE A 186 5.95 -28.30 -24.60
CA ILE A 186 5.01 -27.89 -23.55
C ILE A 186 5.64 -28.29 -22.22
N ILE A 187 6.04 -27.31 -21.42
CA ILE A 187 6.59 -27.52 -20.08
C ILE A 187 5.46 -28.09 -19.23
N ARG A 188 5.37 -29.42 -19.17
CA ARG A 188 4.49 -30.13 -18.23
C ARG A 188 5.13 -30.01 -16.85
N THR A 189 4.65 -29.06 -16.06
CA THR A 189 5.01 -28.91 -14.65
C THR A 189 4.85 -30.26 -13.94
N GLY A 190 5.96 -30.81 -13.42
CA GLY A 190 5.96 -32.03 -12.59
C GLY A 190 6.60 -33.30 -13.20
N ARG A 191 7.13 -33.29 -14.43
CA ARG A 191 7.89 -34.44 -14.96
C ARG A 191 9.37 -34.12 -15.08
N THR A 192 10.20 -34.73 -14.22
CA THR A 192 11.66 -34.73 -14.38
C THR A 192 12.05 -35.45 -15.67
N SER A 193 13.04 -34.94 -16.40
CA SER A 193 13.47 -35.57 -17.67
C SER A 193 14.17 -36.92 -17.41
N LYS A 194 14.14 -37.83 -18.39
CA LYS A 194 14.80 -39.15 -18.30
C LYS A 194 16.30 -39.02 -17.99
N SER A 195 16.96 -37.99 -18.55
CA SER A 195 18.37 -37.68 -18.27
C SER A 195 18.56 -37.22 -16.83
N GLN A 196 17.68 -36.35 -16.33
CA GLN A 196 17.73 -35.86 -14.95
C GLN A 196 17.50 -36.99 -13.93
N ARG A 197 16.59 -37.95 -14.24
CA ARG A 197 16.41 -39.15 -13.43
C ARG A 197 17.66 -40.04 -13.41
N ARG A 198 18.28 -40.29 -14.57
CA ARG A 198 19.53 -41.08 -14.66
C ARG A 198 20.68 -40.47 -13.87
N LYS A 199 20.78 -39.14 -13.82
CA LYS A 199 21.79 -38.46 -12.98
C LYS A 199 21.53 -38.64 -11.48
N MET A 200 20.27 -38.59 -11.06
CA MET A 200 19.89 -38.78 -9.65
C MET A 200 20.00 -40.23 -9.18
N THR A 201 19.75 -41.22 -10.06
CA THR A 201 19.74 -42.65 -9.69
C THR A 201 20.94 -43.45 -10.19
N GLY A 202 21.86 -42.84 -10.93
CA GLY A 202 22.92 -43.53 -11.67
C GLY A 202 24.30 -42.96 -11.40
N GLY A 203 24.70 -42.96 -10.13
CA GLY A 203 26.03 -42.56 -9.67
C GLY A 203 26.77 -43.69 -8.95
N ARG A 204 27.04 -44.81 -9.64
CA ARG A 204 28.16 -45.70 -9.26
C ARG A 204 28.88 -46.18 -10.51
N ARG A 205 30.15 -45.80 -10.58
CA ARG A 205 31.13 -46.19 -11.59
C ARG A 205 31.26 -47.72 -11.59
N ARG A 206 31.29 -48.34 -12.77
CA ARG A 206 31.89 -49.67 -12.93
C ARG A 206 33.39 -49.48 -12.71
N HIS A 207 33.91 -50.04 -11.63
CA HIS A 207 35.34 -50.23 -11.47
C HIS A 207 35.70 -51.41 -12.36
N VAL A 208 36.36 -51.14 -13.48
CA VAL A 208 37.15 -52.15 -14.19
C VAL A 208 38.51 -52.15 -13.47
N GLN A 209 38.95 -53.30 -13.00
CA GLN A 209 40.35 -53.57 -12.72
C GLN A 209 40.76 -54.69 -13.68
N ASP A 210 41.84 -54.42 -14.40
CA ASP A 210 42.65 -55.39 -15.13
C ASP A 210 43.38 -56.33 -14.16
#